data_AF-A0A9N9I0J6-F1
#
_entry.id   AF-A0A9N9I0J6-F1
#
_cell.length_a   1.000
_cell.length_b   1.000
_cell.length_c   1.000
_cell.angle_alpha   90.00
_cell.angle_beta   90.00
_cell.angle_gamma   90.00
#
_symmetry.space_group_name_H-M   'P 1'
#
loop_
_entity.id
_entity.type
_entity.pdbx_description
1 polymer ?
#
loop_
_entity_poly.entity_id
_entity_poly.type
_entity_poly.pdbx_seq_one_letter_code
_entity_poly.pdbx_strand_id
1 'polypeptide(L)'
;MSDELGLTTLIQHILQYLIENQSFHLRRNPLKFLQTLSCHENEIFSSLKDYSIEIICEDPVKFLFNSPDFLLLDKSILISILIQDFLDVKDEVQIWNHVLKWGISQMPSSQFILKTINNWTREETDILKEILSDFIPLIRWLDISLNDVMNKVAPYSNILPKDFCREIFNAHRSTSTTSESTLLNEFPLINYIESLPPRFPLNSLLITPKKVSYLASWIDKEKKNYYSCDNLLIGGYNPLDWKPKYDSVNGNSMYQTENSFLFCFGKGEKKDKSGAKDGNPVVKSKISKLIRVSNPQKAIYYSPVSGPCFGGGCDLGIINNQIVSYGSLSYNGINKFIKEESHLDLEDYEVFQVVKSE
;
A
#
# COMPACT_ATOMS: atom_id res chain seq x y z
N MET A 1 -31.73 -11.29 -3.54
CA MET A 1 -32.45 -12.12 -2.54
C MET A 1 -32.21 -11.66 -1.10
N SER A 2 -31.05 -11.86 -0.45
CA SER A 2 -30.88 -11.36 0.94
C SER A 2 -30.86 -9.83 1.06
N ASP A 3 -30.32 -9.14 0.05
CA ASP A 3 -30.28 -7.67 -0.03
C ASP A 3 -31.68 -7.06 -0.24
N GLU A 4 -32.54 -7.76 -0.99
CA GLU A 4 -33.96 -7.43 -1.16
C GLU A 4 -34.79 -7.71 0.11
N LEU A 5 -34.25 -8.51 1.04
CA LEU A 5 -34.92 -8.93 2.28
C LEU A 5 -34.44 -8.14 3.52
N GLY A 6 -33.53 -7.17 3.38
CA GLY A 6 -33.11 -6.27 4.46
C GLY A 6 -32.32 -6.94 5.60
N LEU A 7 -31.71 -8.11 5.38
CA LEU A 7 -31.00 -8.89 6.40
C LEU A 7 -29.54 -8.44 6.56
N THR A 8 -29.33 -7.17 6.91
CA THR A 8 -28.01 -6.49 6.89
C THR A 8 -26.93 -7.19 7.73
N THR A 9 -27.28 -7.71 8.92
CA THR A 9 -26.35 -8.41 9.82
C THR A 9 -25.91 -9.78 9.28
N LEU A 10 -26.82 -10.50 8.63
CA LEU A 10 -26.49 -11.77 7.98
C LEU A 10 -25.61 -11.55 6.75
N ILE A 11 -25.89 -10.50 5.98
CA ILE A 11 -25.06 -10.12 4.83
C ILE A 11 -23.65 -9.79 5.31
N GLN A 12 -23.49 -8.97 6.35
CA GLN A 12 -22.16 -8.62 6.87
C GLN A 12 -21.34 -9.85 7.29
N HIS A 13 -21.96 -10.85 7.94
CA HIS A 13 -21.28 -12.11 8.29
C HIS A 13 -20.92 -12.94 7.05
N ILE A 14 -21.79 -13.00 6.05
CA ILE A 14 -21.50 -13.72 4.79
C ILE A 14 -20.38 -13.01 4.03
N LEU A 15 -20.39 -11.69 3.97
CA LEU A 15 -19.34 -10.90 3.31
C LEU A 15 -17.99 -11.10 3.99
N GLN A 16 -17.97 -11.05 5.33
CA GLN A 16 -16.78 -11.35 6.11
C GLN A 16 -16.28 -12.77 5.82
N TYR A 17 -17.18 -13.76 5.82
CA TYR A 17 -16.83 -15.14 5.49
C TYR A 17 -16.30 -15.30 4.06
N LEU A 18 -16.85 -14.57 3.07
CA LEU A 18 -16.40 -14.60 1.68
C LEU A 18 -14.98 -14.02 1.52
N ILE A 19 -14.69 -12.92 2.20
CA ILE A 19 -13.34 -12.32 2.23
C ILE A 19 -12.36 -13.31 2.87
N GLU A 20 -12.72 -13.90 4.00
CA GLU A 20 -11.85 -14.80 4.78
C GLU A 20 -11.61 -16.16 4.10
N ASN A 21 -12.65 -16.75 3.49
CA ASN A 21 -12.64 -18.15 3.09
C ASN A 21 -12.78 -18.39 1.58
N GLN A 22 -13.27 -17.40 0.81
CA GLN A 22 -13.51 -17.51 -0.64
C GLN A 22 -12.68 -16.51 -1.47
N SER A 23 -11.59 -15.98 -0.89
CA SER A 23 -10.66 -15.05 -1.54
C SER A 23 -10.13 -15.53 -2.88
N PHE A 24 -10.03 -16.85 -3.09
CA PHE A 24 -9.61 -17.44 -4.37
C PHE A 24 -10.53 -17.06 -5.55
N HIS A 25 -11.84 -17.09 -5.35
CA HIS A 25 -12.79 -16.76 -6.41
C HIS A 25 -12.78 -15.26 -6.73
N LEU A 26 -12.66 -14.41 -5.70
CA LEU A 26 -12.52 -12.96 -5.85
C LEU A 26 -11.22 -12.58 -6.59
N ARG A 27 -10.11 -13.24 -6.25
CA ARG A 27 -8.82 -13.05 -6.92
C ARG A 27 -8.80 -13.48 -8.39
N ARG A 28 -9.80 -14.24 -8.87
CA ARG A 28 -9.86 -14.67 -10.27
C ARG A 28 -10.25 -13.53 -11.20
N ASN A 29 -11.18 -12.66 -10.78
CA ASN A 29 -11.60 -11.51 -11.58
C ASN A 29 -12.12 -10.37 -10.67
N PRO A 30 -11.21 -9.69 -9.96
CA PRO A 30 -11.59 -8.66 -8.99
C PRO A 30 -12.22 -7.43 -9.67
N LEU A 31 -11.81 -7.09 -10.90
CA LEU A 31 -12.35 -5.96 -11.64
C LEU A 31 -13.82 -6.15 -12.01
N LYS A 32 -14.19 -7.32 -12.54
CA LYS A 32 -15.59 -7.64 -12.86
C LYS A 32 -16.47 -7.67 -11.60
N PHE A 33 -15.90 -8.12 -10.49
CA PHE A 33 -16.61 -8.12 -9.21
C PHE A 33 -16.85 -6.68 -8.73
N LEU A 34 -15.82 -5.82 -8.79
CA LEU A 34 -15.93 -4.40 -8.47
C LEU A 34 -16.97 -3.68 -9.33
N GLN A 35 -17.02 -3.95 -10.64
CA GLN A 35 -18.06 -3.40 -11.54
C GLN A 35 -19.46 -3.84 -11.12
N THR A 36 -19.66 -5.15 -10.90
CA THR A 36 -20.97 -5.69 -10.46
C THR A 36 -21.43 -5.05 -9.16
N LEU A 37 -20.52 -4.90 -8.19
CA LEU A 37 -20.83 -4.27 -6.90
C LEU A 37 -21.08 -2.78 -7.02
N SER A 38 -20.42 -2.10 -7.97
CA SER A 38 -20.57 -0.65 -8.17
C SER A 38 -21.96 -0.29 -8.68
N CYS A 39 -22.67 -1.22 -9.34
CA CYS A 39 -24.09 -1.08 -9.68
C CYS A 39 -25.02 -1.06 -8.45
N HIS A 40 -24.54 -1.46 -7.28
CA HIS A 40 -25.29 -1.46 -6.02
C HIS A 40 -24.80 -0.30 -5.13
N GLU A 41 -25.69 0.62 -4.79
CA GLU A 41 -25.41 1.76 -3.91
C GLU A 41 -25.36 1.38 -2.42
N ASN A 42 -25.56 0.10 -2.09
CA ASN A 42 -25.63 -0.35 -0.72
C ASN A 42 -24.25 -0.30 -0.03
N GLU A 43 -24.17 0.46 1.07
CA GLU A 43 -22.96 0.60 1.90
C GLU A 43 -22.45 -0.74 2.44
N ILE A 44 -23.32 -1.75 2.54
CA ILE A 44 -22.95 -3.09 3.02
C ILE A 44 -21.85 -3.72 2.15
N PHE A 45 -21.76 -3.36 0.86
CA PHE A 45 -20.72 -3.88 -0.03
C PHE A 45 -19.42 -3.06 -0.03
N SER A 46 -19.33 -1.98 0.73
CA SER A 46 -18.12 -1.14 0.82
C SER A 46 -16.88 -1.97 1.10
N SER A 47 -16.90 -2.82 2.13
CA SER A 47 -15.77 -3.67 2.49
C SER A 47 -15.36 -4.65 1.38
N LEU A 48 -16.30 -5.09 0.53
CA LEU A 48 -15.98 -5.91 -0.64
C LEU A 48 -15.42 -5.10 -1.81
N LYS A 49 -15.93 -3.88 -2.03
CA LYS A 49 -15.40 -2.97 -3.03
C LYS A 49 -13.95 -2.63 -2.70
N ASP A 50 -13.69 -2.26 -1.44
CA ASP A 50 -12.36 -1.99 -0.90
C ASP A 50 -11.44 -3.20 -1.07
N TYR A 51 -11.91 -4.40 -0.68
CA TYR A 51 -11.15 -5.63 -0.87
C TYR A 51 -10.83 -5.94 -2.35
N SER A 52 -11.74 -5.60 -3.27
CA SER A 52 -11.51 -5.79 -4.71
C SER A 52 -10.50 -4.81 -5.26
N ILE A 53 -10.60 -3.52 -4.88
CA ILE A 53 -9.62 -2.48 -5.19
C ILE A 53 -8.24 -2.89 -4.65
N GLU A 54 -8.20 -3.40 -3.42
CA GLU A 54 -6.98 -3.90 -2.80
C GLU A 54 -6.31 -5.03 -3.62
N ILE A 55 -7.07 -5.98 -4.16
CA ILE A 55 -6.52 -7.04 -5.03
C ILE A 55 -6.03 -6.45 -6.35
N ILE A 56 -6.77 -5.52 -6.94
CA ILE A 56 -6.38 -4.87 -8.19
C ILE A 56 -5.05 -4.13 -8.02
N CYS A 57 -4.89 -3.40 -6.91
CA CYS A 57 -3.68 -2.64 -6.63
C CYS A 57 -2.44 -3.51 -6.35
N GLU A 58 -2.60 -4.78 -5.98
CA GLU A 58 -1.47 -5.72 -5.82
C GLU A 58 -0.83 -6.12 -7.16
N ASP A 59 -1.59 -6.14 -8.25
CA ASP A 59 -1.08 -6.46 -9.60
C ASP A 59 -1.97 -5.76 -10.65
N PRO A 60 -1.84 -4.42 -10.79
CA PRO A 60 -2.71 -3.64 -11.64
C PRO A 60 -2.48 -3.93 -13.13
N VAL A 61 -1.27 -4.36 -13.51
CA VAL A 61 -0.99 -4.79 -14.87
C VAL A 61 -1.87 -5.98 -15.24
N LYS A 62 -1.93 -7.00 -14.38
CA LYS A 62 -2.76 -8.19 -14.63
C LYS A 62 -4.26 -7.94 -14.49
N PHE A 63 -4.67 -7.24 -13.43
CA PHE A 63 -6.09 -7.17 -13.06
C PHE A 63 -6.83 -5.96 -13.61
N LEU A 64 -6.13 -4.87 -13.96
CA LEU A 64 -6.72 -3.65 -14.48
C LEU A 64 -6.32 -3.42 -15.94
N PHE A 65 -5.04 -3.14 -16.21
CA PHE A 65 -4.59 -2.60 -17.49
C PHE A 65 -4.67 -3.60 -18.65
N ASN A 66 -4.37 -4.88 -18.40
CA ASN A 66 -4.52 -5.94 -19.40
C ASN A 66 -5.93 -6.53 -19.47
N SER A 67 -6.89 -6.01 -18.70
CA SER A 67 -8.27 -6.47 -18.76
C SER A 67 -8.89 -6.12 -20.12
N PRO A 68 -9.64 -7.05 -20.75
CA PRO A 68 -10.38 -6.74 -21.97
C PRO A 68 -11.43 -5.65 -21.75
N ASP A 69 -11.94 -5.54 -20.53
CA ASP A 69 -12.99 -4.60 -20.15
C ASP A 69 -12.44 -3.24 -19.70
N PHE A 70 -11.10 -3.05 -19.69
CA PHE A 70 -10.46 -1.83 -19.19
C PHE A 70 -11.00 -0.56 -19.87
N LEU A 71 -11.11 -0.58 -21.20
CA LEU A 71 -11.59 0.58 -21.98
C LEU A 71 -13.09 0.83 -21.81
N LEU A 72 -13.82 -0.10 -21.20
CA LEU A 72 -15.26 -0.02 -20.93
C LEU A 72 -15.54 0.35 -19.46
N LEU A 73 -14.50 0.62 -18.67
CA LEU A 73 -14.68 0.96 -17.26
C LEU A 73 -15.39 2.29 -17.08
N ASP A 74 -16.33 2.31 -16.15
CA ASP A 74 -16.92 3.56 -15.68
C ASP A 74 -15.87 4.47 -15.07
N LYS A 75 -16.01 5.77 -15.33
CA LYS A 75 -15.12 6.83 -14.85
C LYS A 75 -14.90 6.76 -13.33
N SER A 76 -15.97 6.54 -12.57
CA SER A 76 -15.93 6.47 -11.10
C SER A 76 -15.09 5.29 -10.59
N ILE A 77 -15.17 4.12 -11.25
CA ILE A 77 -14.41 2.94 -10.87
C ILE A 77 -12.92 3.18 -11.12
N LEU A 78 -12.56 3.72 -12.29
CA LEU A 78 -11.16 4.02 -12.59
C LEU A 78 -10.59 5.06 -11.61
N ILE A 79 -11.33 6.11 -11.28
CA ILE A 79 -10.95 7.09 -10.25
C ILE A 79 -10.72 6.40 -8.89
N SER A 80 -11.63 5.53 -8.46
CA SER A 80 -11.51 4.84 -7.15
C SER A 80 -10.27 3.96 -7.02
N ILE A 81 -9.70 3.50 -8.13
CA ILE A 81 -8.46 2.73 -8.16
C ILE A 81 -7.24 3.66 -8.24
N LEU A 82 -7.28 4.70 -9.08
CA LEU A 82 -6.15 5.60 -9.29
C LEU A 82 -5.85 6.53 -8.11
N ILE A 83 -6.84 6.77 -7.24
CA ILE A 83 -6.63 7.51 -6.00
C ILE A 83 -5.80 6.74 -4.97
N GLN A 84 -5.68 5.42 -5.09
CA GLN A 84 -5.00 4.59 -4.09
C GLN A 84 -3.49 4.79 -4.13
N ASP A 85 -2.90 5.21 -3.00
CA ASP A 85 -1.45 5.35 -2.90
C ASP A 85 -0.74 4.01 -3.09
N PHE A 86 -1.30 2.89 -2.64
CA PHE A 86 -0.68 1.57 -2.74
C PHE A 86 -0.85 0.87 -4.09
N LEU A 87 -1.27 1.58 -5.15
CA LEU A 87 -1.39 1.03 -6.50
C LEU A 87 0.00 0.70 -7.07
N ASP A 88 0.35 -0.60 -7.11
CA ASP A 88 1.70 -1.10 -7.38
C ASP A 88 2.06 -1.05 -8.88
N VAL A 89 2.41 0.15 -9.35
CA VAL A 89 2.88 0.39 -10.71
C VAL A 89 4.31 0.91 -10.66
N LYS A 90 5.21 0.25 -11.39
CA LYS A 90 6.64 0.56 -11.38
C LYS A 90 6.96 1.98 -11.84
N ASP A 91 6.31 2.46 -12.91
CA ASP A 91 6.55 3.79 -13.46
C ASP A 91 5.20 4.52 -13.61
N GLU A 92 5.03 5.68 -12.97
CA GLU A 92 3.77 6.44 -12.99
C GLU A 92 3.34 6.81 -14.42
N VAL A 93 4.29 6.94 -15.36
CA VAL A 93 3.99 7.17 -16.77
C VAL A 93 3.13 6.07 -17.39
N GLN A 94 3.22 4.83 -16.90
CA GLN A 94 2.36 3.76 -17.38
C GLN A 94 0.90 4.04 -17.06
N ILE A 95 0.61 4.62 -15.88
CA ILE A 95 -0.74 5.02 -15.50
C ILE A 95 -1.25 6.09 -16.45
N TRP A 96 -0.44 7.13 -16.69
CA TRP A 96 -0.77 8.20 -17.65
C TRP A 96 -1.13 7.63 -19.03
N ASN A 97 -0.32 6.73 -19.58
CA ASN A 97 -0.58 6.14 -20.89
C ASN A 97 -1.89 5.34 -20.94
N HIS A 98 -2.23 4.61 -19.88
CA HIS A 98 -3.48 3.84 -19.81
C HIS A 98 -4.71 4.74 -19.62
N VAL A 99 -4.62 5.76 -18.77
CA VAL A 99 -5.66 6.78 -18.60
C VAL A 99 -5.94 7.48 -19.91
N LEU A 100 -4.89 7.85 -20.64
CA LEU A 100 -5.00 8.49 -21.94
C LEU A 100 -5.66 7.58 -22.97
N LYS A 101 -5.25 6.29 -23.02
CA LYS A 101 -5.88 5.28 -23.87
C LYS A 101 -7.38 5.10 -23.55
N TRP A 102 -7.73 5.06 -22.26
CA TRP A 102 -9.12 5.00 -21.80
C TRP A 102 -9.90 6.26 -22.18
N GLY A 103 -9.32 7.45 -22.01
CA GLY A 103 -9.98 8.72 -22.37
C GLY A 103 -10.26 8.83 -23.86
N ILE A 104 -9.30 8.42 -24.69
CA ILE A 104 -9.47 8.37 -26.16
C ILE A 104 -10.59 7.38 -26.54
N SER A 105 -10.72 6.24 -25.86
CA SER A 105 -11.80 5.29 -26.15
C SER A 105 -13.19 5.77 -25.74
N GLN A 106 -13.29 6.74 -24.82
CA GLN A 106 -14.57 7.34 -24.44
C GLN A 106 -15.04 8.42 -25.43
N MET A 107 -14.20 8.83 -26.39
CA MET A 107 -14.58 9.86 -27.34
C MET A 107 -15.65 9.35 -28.33
N PRO A 108 -16.57 10.21 -28.81
CA PRO A 108 -17.72 9.78 -29.61
C PRO A 108 -17.43 9.15 -30.99
N SER A 109 -16.18 9.07 -31.47
CA SER A 109 -15.88 8.52 -32.80
C SER A 109 -14.75 7.48 -32.79
N SER A 110 -15.03 6.34 -33.41
CA SER A 110 -14.11 5.19 -33.50
C SER A 110 -12.85 5.41 -34.35
N GLN A 111 -12.75 6.54 -35.08
CA GLN A 111 -11.58 6.88 -35.90
C GLN A 111 -10.42 7.51 -35.11
N PHE A 112 -10.64 7.89 -33.84
CA PHE A 112 -9.63 8.60 -33.04
C PHE A 112 -8.43 7.74 -32.62
N ILE A 113 -8.60 6.41 -32.56
CA ILE A 113 -7.54 5.45 -32.22
C ILE A 113 -6.37 5.48 -33.23
N LEU A 114 -6.62 5.95 -34.46
CA LEU A 114 -5.65 5.94 -35.57
C LEU A 114 -5.03 7.31 -35.87
N LYS A 115 -5.51 8.41 -35.25
CA LYS A 115 -4.95 9.75 -35.48
C LYS A 115 -3.79 10.03 -34.53
N THR A 116 -2.62 10.37 -35.07
CA THR A 116 -1.54 11.01 -34.29
C THR A 116 -2.04 12.34 -33.75
N ILE A 117 -1.68 12.67 -32.50
CA ILE A 117 -2.17 13.82 -31.71
C ILE A 117 -2.07 15.15 -32.47
N ASN A 118 -1.03 15.30 -33.30
CA ASN A 118 -0.78 16.51 -34.08
C ASN A 118 -1.85 16.80 -35.15
N ASN A 119 -2.77 15.86 -35.41
CA ASN A 119 -3.83 16.00 -36.41
C ASN A 119 -5.22 16.20 -35.77
N TRP A 120 -5.28 16.46 -34.47
CA TRP A 120 -6.54 16.65 -33.77
C TRP A 120 -7.08 18.06 -33.96
N THR A 121 -8.40 18.18 -34.12
CA THR A 121 -9.07 19.48 -34.16
C THR A 121 -9.14 20.09 -32.75
N ARG A 122 -9.47 21.39 -32.68
CA ARG A 122 -9.68 22.08 -31.40
C ARG A 122 -10.82 21.45 -30.61
N GLU A 123 -11.93 21.14 -31.27
CA GLU A 123 -13.10 20.49 -30.68
C GLU A 123 -12.76 19.09 -30.13
N GLU A 124 -12.00 18.29 -30.89
CA GLU A 124 -11.52 16.97 -30.45
C GLU A 124 -10.64 17.08 -29.19
N THR A 125 -9.78 18.10 -29.14
CA THR A 125 -8.91 18.39 -27.99
C THR A 125 -9.72 18.79 -26.75
N ASP A 126 -10.72 19.66 -26.92
CA ASP A 126 -11.57 20.15 -25.83
C ASP A 126 -12.40 19.02 -25.21
N ILE A 127 -12.93 18.09 -26.02
CA ILE A 127 -13.65 16.89 -25.53
C ILE A 127 -12.74 16.01 -24.68
N LEU A 128 -11.54 15.67 -25.17
CA LEU A 128 -10.63 14.81 -24.41
C LEU A 128 -10.18 15.48 -23.10
N LYS A 129 -9.95 16.80 -23.14
CA LYS A 129 -9.63 17.59 -21.96
C LYS A 129 -10.73 17.51 -20.90
N GLU A 130 -11.99 17.59 -21.29
CA GLU A 130 -13.13 17.45 -20.38
C GLU A 130 -13.18 16.03 -19.77
N ILE A 131 -13.02 14.99 -20.59
CA ILE A 131 -13.02 13.58 -20.16
C ILE A 131 -11.91 13.33 -19.12
N LEU A 132 -10.70 13.83 -19.40
CA LEU A 132 -9.51 13.56 -18.60
C LEU A 132 -9.32 14.49 -17.39
N SER A 133 -10.10 15.57 -17.30
CA SER A 133 -9.95 16.60 -16.27
C SER A 133 -9.84 16.05 -14.84
N ASP A 134 -10.72 15.12 -14.46
CA ASP A 134 -10.74 14.50 -13.13
C ASP A 134 -9.59 13.51 -12.88
N PHE A 135 -8.90 13.06 -13.94
CA PHE A 135 -7.76 12.14 -13.83
C PHE A 135 -6.43 12.86 -13.72
N ILE A 136 -6.31 14.07 -14.27
CA ILE A 136 -5.09 14.90 -14.17
C ILE A 136 -4.59 15.04 -12.73
N PRO A 137 -5.43 15.35 -11.72
CA PRO A 137 -4.97 15.45 -10.34
C PRO A 137 -4.61 14.11 -9.68
N LEU A 138 -4.92 12.97 -10.30
CA LEU A 138 -4.66 11.64 -9.74
C LEU A 138 -3.30 11.05 -10.16
N ILE A 139 -2.62 11.70 -11.10
CA ILE A 139 -1.29 11.31 -11.60
C ILE A 139 -0.22 12.01 -10.77
N ARG A 140 0.76 11.25 -10.25
CA ARG A 140 1.93 11.82 -9.55
C ARG A 140 2.96 12.31 -10.56
N TRP A 141 2.75 13.52 -11.09
CA TRP A 141 3.54 14.04 -12.21
C TRP A 141 5.05 14.13 -11.93
N LEU A 142 5.46 14.39 -10.68
CA LEU A 142 6.88 14.42 -10.31
C LEU A 142 7.53 13.03 -10.18
N ASP A 143 6.73 11.96 -10.13
CA ASP A 143 7.22 10.57 -10.20
C ASP A 143 7.44 10.09 -11.65
N ILE A 144 7.08 10.91 -12.65
CA ILE A 144 7.35 10.62 -14.05
C ILE A 144 8.76 11.10 -14.40
N SER A 145 9.57 10.24 -15.04
CA SER A 145 10.92 10.65 -15.45
C SER A 145 10.88 11.85 -16.42
N LEU A 146 11.86 12.77 -16.33
CA LEU A 146 11.93 13.92 -17.24
C LEU A 146 11.91 13.52 -18.72
N ASN A 147 12.59 12.41 -19.04
CA ASN A 147 12.59 11.84 -20.40
C ASN A 147 11.18 11.39 -20.83
N ASP A 148 10.42 10.78 -19.94
CA ASP A 148 9.04 10.40 -20.22
C ASP A 148 8.10 11.61 -20.29
N VAL A 149 8.31 12.65 -19.46
CA VAL A 149 7.56 13.90 -19.58
C VAL A 149 7.73 14.48 -20.99
N MET A 150 8.97 14.56 -21.49
CA MET A 150 9.25 15.11 -22.82
C MET A 150 8.66 14.27 -23.96
N ASN A 151 8.71 12.94 -23.85
CA ASN A 151 8.35 12.06 -24.95
C ASN A 151 6.88 11.59 -24.94
N LYS A 152 6.25 11.53 -23.76
CA LYS A 152 4.91 10.92 -23.58
C LYS A 152 3.87 11.87 -23.00
N VAL A 153 4.29 12.92 -22.27
CA VAL A 153 3.36 13.92 -21.71
C VAL A 153 3.28 15.18 -22.59
N ALA A 154 4.42 15.75 -22.98
CA ALA A 154 4.49 16.99 -23.77
C ALA A 154 3.70 16.95 -25.10
N PRO A 155 3.62 15.83 -25.84
CA PRO A 155 2.77 15.74 -27.04
C PRO A 155 1.28 16.05 -26.77
N TYR A 156 0.83 15.87 -25.53
CA TYR A 156 -0.53 16.11 -25.07
C TYR A 156 -0.66 17.41 -24.25
N SER A 157 0.30 18.33 -24.36
CA SER A 157 0.28 19.59 -23.59
C SER A 157 -0.99 20.44 -23.79
N ASN A 158 -1.69 20.30 -24.92
CA ASN A 158 -2.92 21.05 -25.21
C ASN A 158 -4.13 20.64 -24.35
N ILE A 159 -4.17 19.39 -23.86
CA ILE A 159 -5.23 18.91 -22.96
C ILE A 159 -4.93 19.24 -21.49
N LEU A 160 -3.67 19.55 -21.18
CA LEU A 160 -3.23 19.90 -19.84
C LEU A 160 -3.48 21.40 -19.56
N PRO A 161 -3.47 21.81 -18.27
CA PRO A 161 -3.50 23.23 -17.93
C PRO A 161 -2.35 24.01 -18.60
N LYS A 162 -2.58 25.30 -18.87
CA LYS A 162 -1.53 26.15 -19.45
C LYS A 162 -0.31 26.17 -18.54
N ASP A 163 0.88 26.20 -19.15
CA ASP A 163 2.18 26.19 -18.48
C ASP A 163 2.50 24.96 -17.61
N PHE A 164 1.61 23.97 -17.54
CA PHE A 164 1.74 22.80 -16.67
C PHE A 164 3.02 21.98 -16.94
N CYS A 165 3.32 21.65 -18.21
CA CYS A 165 4.55 20.93 -18.56
C CYS A 165 5.82 21.74 -18.21
N ARG A 166 5.76 23.08 -18.28
CA ARG A 166 6.89 23.95 -17.92
C ARG A 166 7.13 23.91 -16.41
N GLU A 167 6.06 23.94 -15.62
CA GLU A 167 6.18 23.79 -14.16
C GLU A 167 6.77 22.42 -13.81
N ILE A 168 6.30 21.32 -14.42
CA ILE A 168 6.83 19.96 -14.13
C ILE A 168 8.32 19.91 -14.45
N PHE A 169 8.71 20.46 -15.60
CA PHE A 169 10.11 20.54 -16.01
C PHE A 169 10.98 21.29 -14.99
N ASN A 170 10.49 22.43 -14.50
CA ASN A 170 11.22 23.24 -13.52
C ASN A 170 11.29 22.57 -12.15
N ALA A 171 10.24 21.87 -11.73
CA ALA A 171 10.20 21.13 -10.48
C ALA A 171 11.26 20.00 -10.45
N HIS A 172 11.33 19.18 -11.51
CA HIS A 172 12.39 18.15 -11.65
C HIS A 172 13.80 18.72 -11.60
N ARG A 173 13.99 19.94 -12.12
CA ARG A 173 15.30 20.60 -12.15
C ARG A 173 15.68 21.13 -10.76
N SER A 174 14.71 21.56 -9.97
CA SER A 174 14.91 22.13 -8.63
C SER A 174 15.20 21.04 -7.58
N THR A 175 14.56 19.87 -7.68
CA THR A 175 14.85 18.72 -6.79
C THR A 175 16.27 18.16 -6.96
N SER A 176 16.91 18.39 -8.11
CA SER A 176 18.30 18.01 -8.32
C SER A 176 19.35 18.98 -7.73
N THR A 177 18.94 20.15 -7.23
CA THR A 177 19.87 21.24 -6.88
C THR A 177 19.79 21.79 -5.45
N THR A 178 18.75 21.50 -4.65
CA THR A 178 18.66 22.03 -3.27
C THR A 178 17.75 21.23 -2.33
N SER A 179 18.01 21.29 -1.02
CA SER A 179 17.24 20.68 0.08
C SER A 179 15.79 21.19 0.18
N GLU A 180 14.86 20.25 0.41
CA GLU A 180 13.43 20.24 0.06
C GLU A 180 12.50 21.28 0.73
N SER A 181 12.93 22.04 1.74
CA SER A 181 11.96 22.71 2.64
C SER A 181 11.50 24.13 2.27
N THR A 182 11.89 24.69 1.11
CA THR A 182 11.51 26.07 0.73
C THR A 182 10.85 26.23 -0.65
N LEU A 183 10.66 25.16 -1.42
CA LEU A 183 10.32 25.24 -2.86
C LEU A 183 8.82 25.21 -3.20
N LEU A 184 7.97 24.82 -2.24
CA LEU A 184 6.54 24.58 -2.46
C LEU A 184 5.70 25.84 -2.70
N ASN A 185 6.26 27.04 -2.85
CA ASN A 185 5.48 28.26 -3.15
C ASN A 185 5.70 28.82 -4.56
N GLU A 186 6.60 28.23 -5.36
CA GLU A 186 6.94 28.74 -6.69
C GLU A 186 6.13 28.11 -7.84
N PHE A 187 5.38 27.02 -7.59
CA PHE A 187 4.65 26.25 -8.60
C PHE A 187 3.17 26.04 -8.24
N PRO A 188 2.31 27.07 -8.35
CA PRO A 188 0.94 27.02 -7.86
C PRO A 188 0.04 26.01 -8.59
N LEU A 189 0.28 25.68 -9.87
CA LEU A 189 -0.49 24.63 -10.55
C LEU A 189 -0.05 23.24 -10.12
N ILE A 190 1.26 23.04 -9.93
CA ILE A 190 1.77 21.80 -9.35
C ILE A 190 1.25 21.63 -7.93
N ASN A 191 1.33 22.63 -7.06
CA ASN A 191 0.82 22.51 -5.68
C ASN A 191 -0.69 22.21 -5.59
N TYR A 192 -1.47 22.68 -6.55
CA TYR A 192 -2.90 22.37 -6.63
C TYR A 192 -3.14 20.90 -7.02
N ILE A 193 -2.20 20.28 -7.74
CA ILE A 193 -2.26 18.90 -8.25
C ILE A 193 -1.46 17.93 -7.35
N GLU A 194 -0.42 18.42 -6.68
CA GLU A 194 0.44 17.72 -5.74
C GLU A 194 -0.07 17.89 -4.33
N SER A 195 -1.02 17.04 -3.99
CA SER A 195 -1.23 16.60 -2.60
C SER A 195 -1.02 15.10 -2.44
N LEU A 196 -0.63 14.38 -3.52
CA LEU A 196 -0.55 12.93 -3.51
C LEU A 196 0.89 12.48 -3.25
N PRO A 197 1.13 11.65 -2.21
CA PRO A 197 2.46 11.09 -1.97
C PRO A 197 2.82 10.08 -3.06
N PRO A 198 4.11 9.80 -3.29
CA PRO A 198 4.53 8.75 -4.23
C PRO A 198 3.86 7.41 -3.93
N ARG A 199 3.48 6.64 -4.97
CA ARG A 199 2.73 5.37 -4.77
C ARG A 199 3.53 4.31 -4.03
N PHE A 200 4.84 4.31 -4.22
CA PHE A 200 5.72 3.42 -3.48
C PHE A 200 7.08 4.09 -3.24
N PRO A 201 7.23 4.85 -2.15
CA PRO A 201 8.48 5.53 -1.84
C PRO A 201 9.56 4.57 -1.29
N LEU A 202 9.27 3.27 -1.19
CA LEU A 202 10.10 2.30 -0.49
C LEU A 202 10.79 1.37 -1.47
N ASN A 203 12.12 1.27 -1.43
CA ASN A 203 12.84 0.21 -2.13
C ASN A 203 12.96 -1.01 -1.20
N SER A 204 11.88 -1.78 -1.08
CA SER A 204 11.79 -2.94 -0.20
C SER A 204 11.55 -4.23 -0.99
N LEU A 205 12.26 -5.29 -0.63
CA LEU A 205 12.09 -6.64 -1.14
C LEU A 205 11.08 -7.45 -0.32
N LEU A 206 10.87 -7.08 0.96
CA LEU A 206 10.02 -7.83 1.90
C LEU A 206 8.63 -7.21 2.09
N ILE A 207 8.52 -5.89 2.03
CA ILE A 207 7.33 -5.09 2.30
C ILE A 207 6.79 -4.53 0.98
N THR A 208 5.58 -4.96 0.61
CA THR A 208 4.86 -4.42 -0.56
C THR A 208 4.15 -3.11 -0.21
N PRO A 209 3.74 -2.28 -1.19
CA PRO A 209 2.97 -1.05 -0.93
C PRO A 209 1.73 -1.32 -0.07
N LYS A 210 1.09 -2.46 -0.30
CA LYS A 210 -0.05 -2.90 0.51
C LYS A 210 0.34 -3.17 1.97
N LYS A 211 1.44 -3.87 2.25
CA LYS A 211 1.89 -4.07 3.64
C LYS A 211 2.20 -2.71 4.32
N VAL A 212 2.77 -1.75 3.59
CA VAL A 212 3.00 -0.38 4.10
C VAL A 212 1.68 0.27 4.50
N SER A 213 0.62 0.16 3.68
CA SER A 213 -0.68 0.77 4.01
C SER A 213 -1.34 0.18 5.26
N TYR A 214 -1.13 -1.12 5.53
CA TYR A 214 -1.55 -1.75 6.79
C TYR A 214 -0.71 -1.23 7.97
N LEU A 215 0.61 -1.15 7.83
CA LEU A 215 1.49 -0.61 8.87
C LEU A 215 1.13 0.84 9.22
N ALA A 216 0.92 1.70 8.21
CA ALA A 216 0.48 3.09 8.39
C ALA A 216 -0.84 3.16 9.16
N SER A 217 -1.86 2.40 8.74
CA SER A 217 -3.15 2.36 9.44
C SER A 217 -3.01 1.92 10.91
N TRP A 218 -2.11 0.98 11.21
CA TRP A 218 -1.89 0.52 12.58
C TRP A 218 -1.13 1.54 13.44
N ILE A 219 -0.24 2.34 12.83
CA ILE A 219 0.42 3.49 13.45
C ILE A 219 -0.63 4.56 13.81
N ASP A 220 -1.52 4.89 12.88
CA ASP A 220 -2.58 5.88 13.06
C ASP A 220 -3.77 5.38 13.91
N LYS A 221 -3.70 4.12 14.36
CA LYS A 221 -4.72 3.43 15.17
C LYS A 221 -6.06 3.25 14.46
N GLU A 222 -6.04 3.24 13.13
CA GLU A 222 -7.18 2.89 12.30
C GLU A 222 -7.46 1.37 12.33
N LYS A 223 -8.73 1.00 12.09
CA LYS A 223 -9.17 -0.39 12.05
C LYS A 223 -9.05 -0.95 10.63
N LYS A 224 -7.89 -1.50 10.27
CA LYS A 224 -7.74 -2.43 9.14
C LYS A 224 -7.45 -3.83 9.67
N ASN A 225 -8.37 -4.75 9.42
CA ASN A 225 -8.40 -6.02 10.14
C ASN A 225 -7.97 -7.25 9.32
N TYR A 226 -7.73 -7.15 8.00
CA TYR A 226 -7.64 -8.36 7.17
C TYR A 226 -6.68 -8.29 5.99
N TYR A 227 -5.46 -8.78 6.17
CA TYR A 227 -4.54 -9.08 5.07
C TYR A 227 -4.13 -10.55 5.08
N SER A 228 -4.29 -11.24 3.95
CA SER A 228 -3.79 -12.61 3.77
C SER A 228 -2.66 -12.61 2.76
N CYS A 229 -1.49 -13.11 3.17
CA CYS A 229 -0.37 -13.37 2.27
C CYS A 229 0.26 -14.74 2.56
N ASP A 230 0.94 -15.29 1.57
CA ASP A 230 1.50 -16.64 1.67
C ASP A 230 2.86 -16.66 2.40
N ASN A 231 3.63 -15.57 2.30
CA ASN A 231 4.94 -15.46 2.95
C ASN A 231 4.80 -14.92 4.38
N LEU A 232 5.48 -15.57 5.34
CA LEU A 232 5.60 -15.10 6.71
C LEU A 232 6.51 -13.88 6.78
N LEU A 233 6.02 -12.79 7.37
CA LEU A 233 6.82 -11.65 7.77
C LEU A 233 6.44 -11.28 9.19
N ILE A 234 7.44 -11.23 10.08
CA ILE A 234 7.27 -10.83 11.47
C ILE A 234 8.10 -9.58 11.71
N GLY A 235 7.53 -8.62 12.42
CA GLY A 235 8.26 -7.40 12.77
C GLY A 235 7.61 -6.65 13.92
N GLY A 236 8.17 -5.48 14.20
CA GLY A 236 7.63 -4.57 15.18
C GLY A 236 7.87 -3.13 14.78
N TYR A 237 6.96 -2.27 15.23
CA TYR A 237 7.07 -0.82 15.13
C TYR A 237 7.34 -0.23 16.51
N ASN A 238 8.27 0.72 16.55
CA ASN A 238 8.62 1.48 17.74
C ASN A 238 8.82 2.95 17.35
N PRO A 239 8.12 3.91 18.00
CA PRO A 239 8.27 5.33 17.72
C PRO A 239 9.53 5.96 18.35
N LEU A 240 10.28 5.21 19.16
CA LEU A 240 11.49 5.71 19.81
C LEU A 240 12.69 5.59 18.87
N ASP A 241 13.72 6.41 19.11
CA ASP A 241 14.99 6.32 18.38
C ASP A 241 15.62 4.92 18.54
N TRP A 242 16.25 4.44 17.47
CA TRP A 242 16.98 3.17 17.42
C TRP A 242 18.29 3.21 18.23
N LYS A 243 18.78 4.41 18.52
CA LYS A 243 20.03 4.60 19.28
C LYS A 243 19.83 4.31 20.78
N PRO A 244 20.77 3.60 21.42
CA PRO A 244 20.74 3.44 22.86
C PRO A 244 20.89 4.80 23.54
N LYS A 245 19.90 5.19 24.34
CA LYS A 245 20.05 6.25 25.35
C LYS A 245 20.53 5.57 26.64
N TYR A 246 21.76 5.07 26.61
CA TYR A 246 22.33 4.37 27.75
C TYR A 246 22.34 5.29 28.98
N ASP A 247 21.50 4.98 29.97
CA ASP A 247 21.57 5.62 31.28
C ASP A 247 22.64 4.91 32.11
N SER A 248 23.86 5.44 32.04
CA SER A 248 25.02 4.94 32.79
C SER A 248 24.84 4.96 34.32
N VAL A 249 23.84 5.66 34.84
CA VAL A 249 23.63 5.82 36.28
C VAL A 249 22.77 4.68 36.86
N ASN A 250 21.78 4.20 36.10
CA ASN A 250 20.82 3.19 36.58
C ASN A 250 21.00 1.81 35.92
N GLY A 251 21.82 1.69 34.87
CA GLY A 251 21.96 0.45 34.08
C GLY A 251 20.66 0.02 33.41
N ASN A 252 19.69 0.93 33.28
CA ASN A 252 18.36 0.63 32.77
C ASN A 252 18.35 0.73 31.25
N SER A 253 18.32 -0.43 30.59
CA SER A 253 18.16 -0.52 29.13
C SER A 253 16.70 -0.64 28.68
N MET A 254 15.73 -0.40 29.56
CA MET A 254 14.29 -0.43 29.24
C MET A 254 13.80 0.95 28.80
N TYR A 255 13.00 0.98 27.75
CA TYR A 255 12.44 2.21 27.18
C TYR A 255 10.93 2.11 27.10
N GLN A 256 10.28 3.19 27.53
CA GLN A 256 8.84 3.26 27.63
C GLN A 256 8.20 3.84 26.36
N THR A 257 7.15 3.18 25.88
CA THR A 257 6.26 3.74 24.85
C THR A 257 4.91 3.03 24.85
N GLU A 258 3.84 3.76 24.56
CA GLU A 258 2.48 3.22 24.41
C GLU A 258 2.11 2.95 22.95
N ASN A 259 2.91 3.46 22.00
CA ASN A 259 2.58 3.43 20.58
C ASN A 259 3.37 2.36 19.80
N SER A 260 4.14 1.52 20.49
CA SER A 260 4.78 0.36 19.87
C SER A 260 3.82 -0.81 19.68
N PHE A 261 4.08 -1.61 18.65
CA PHE A 261 3.32 -2.84 18.39
C PHE A 261 4.17 -3.87 17.66
N LEU A 262 3.79 -5.13 17.78
CA LEU A 262 4.30 -6.24 16.98
C LEU A 262 3.28 -6.59 15.90
N PHE A 263 3.78 -7.02 14.74
CA PHE A 263 2.94 -7.45 13.65
C PHE A 263 3.43 -8.76 13.03
N CYS A 264 2.50 -9.48 12.43
CA CYS A 264 2.75 -10.68 11.65
C CYS A 264 1.89 -10.61 10.39
N PHE A 265 2.51 -10.82 9.23
CA PHE A 265 1.84 -11.02 7.96
C PHE A 265 2.02 -12.47 7.51
N GLY A 266 0.94 -13.07 7.02
CA GLY A 266 0.95 -14.37 6.34
C GLY A 266 1.18 -15.59 7.24
N LYS A 267 1.43 -16.73 6.58
CA LYS A 267 1.62 -18.03 7.23
C LYS A 267 3.11 -18.41 7.24
N GLY A 268 3.60 -18.81 8.41
CA GLY A 268 4.85 -19.58 8.50
C GLY A 268 4.61 -21.02 8.09
N GLU A 269 5.08 -21.43 6.91
CA GLU A 269 5.21 -22.84 6.60
C GLU A 269 6.57 -23.33 7.10
N LYS A 270 6.58 -24.25 8.06
CA LYS A 270 7.81 -24.91 8.48
C LYS A 270 8.19 -25.90 7.36
N LYS A 271 9.34 -25.68 6.73
CA LYS A 271 9.99 -26.71 5.90
C LYS A 271 10.98 -27.42 6.79
N ASP A 272 10.85 -28.73 6.95
CA ASP A 272 11.93 -29.52 7.57
C ASP A 272 13.16 -29.53 6.64
N LYS A 273 14.31 -29.95 7.16
CA LYS A 273 15.58 -30.10 6.40
C LYS A 273 15.48 -30.99 5.15
N SER A 274 14.36 -31.70 4.97
CA SER A 274 14.03 -32.57 3.85
C SER A 274 12.91 -32.03 2.92
N GLY A 275 12.33 -30.86 3.20
CA GLY A 275 11.22 -30.28 2.42
C GLY A 275 9.85 -30.93 2.65
N ALA A 276 9.70 -31.85 3.60
CA ALA A 276 8.42 -32.46 3.95
C ALA A 276 7.63 -31.64 4.99
N LYS A 277 6.29 -31.74 4.92
CA LYS A 277 5.32 -30.99 5.76
C LYS A 277 5.19 -31.66 7.14
N ASP A 278 5.80 -31.12 8.18
CA ASP A 278 5.51 -31.54 9.56
C ASP A 278 4.25 -30.83 10.11
N GLY A 279 3.40 -31.60 10.79
CA GLY A 279 1.96 -31.38 10.98
C GLY A 279 1.55 -30.34 12.02
N ASN A 280 2.40 -29.40 12.43
CA ASN A 280 2.02 -28.37 13.42
C ASN A 280 2.44 -26.95 12.98
N PRO A 281 1.54 -26.15 12.38
CA PRO A 281 1.86 -24.79 11.96
C PRO A 281 2.09 -23.88 13.17
N VAL A 282 3.20 -23.13 13.15
CA VAL A 282 3.55 -22.13 14.17
C VAL A 282 2.54 -20.96 14.19
N VAL A 283 1.86 -20.70 13.05
CA VAL A 283 0.78 -19.71 12.93
C VAL A 283 -0.45 -20.38 12.30
N LYS A 284 -1.56 -20.49 13.06
CA LYS A 284 -2.79 -21.20 12.63
C LYS A 284 -3.74 -20.40 11.72
N SER A 285 -3.47 -19.11 11.47
CA SER A 285 -4.37 -18.23 10.71
C SER A 285 -3.61 -17.59 9.55
N LYS A 286 -4.26 -17.51 8.38
CA LYS A 286 -3.74 -16.83 7.18
C LYS A 286 -3.77 -15.29 7.31
N ILE A 287 -4.35 -14.77 8.38
CA ILE A 287 -4.68 -13.37 8.54
C ILE A 287 -3.55 -12.64 9.28
N SER A 288 -3.23 -11.45 8.78
CA SER A 288 -2.34 -10.50 9.43
C SER A 288 -2.79 -10.20 10.85
N LYS A 289 -1.85 -10.11 11.78
CA LYS A 289 -2.17 -9.83 13.19
C LYS A 289 -1.32 -8.69 13.71
N LEU A 290 -1.92 -7.95 14.63
CA LEU A 290 -1.33 -6.83 15.36
C LEU A 290 -1.42 -7.12 16.86
N ILE A 291 -0.33 -6.89 17.60
CA ILE A 291 -0.31 -6.89 19.06
C ILE A 291 0.25 -5.54 19.52
N ARG A 292 -0.58 -4.74 20.17
CA ARG A 292 -0.13 -3.51 20.82
C ARG A 292 0.50 -3.83 22.17
N VAL A 293 1.43 -2.99 22.59
CA VAL A 293 2.09 -3.11 23.89
C VAL A 293 1.07 -3.08 25.03
N SER A 294 1.12 -4.06 25.92
CA SER A 294 0.33 -4.17 27.15
C SER A 294 1.06 -3.61 28.37
N ASN A 295 2.40 -3.66 28.37
CA ASN A 295 3.24 -3.08 29.41
C ASN A 295 4.19 -2.01 28.83
N PRO A 296 3.74 -0.75 28.72
CA PRO A 296 4.53 0.31 28.10
C PRO A 296 5.91 0.51 28.71
N GLN A 297 6.08 0.29 30.02
CA GLN A 297 7.35 0.55 30.74
C GLN A 297 8.50 -0.36 30.30
N LYS A 298 8.17 -1.52 29.71
CA LYS A 298 9.13 -2.53 29.24
C LYS A 298 8.99 -2.77 27.73
N ALA A 299 8.42 -1.81 27.01
CA ALA A 299 8.12 -1.93 25.58
C ALA A 299 9.35 -2.28 24.74
N ILE A 300 10.46 -1.57 24.96
CA ILE A 300 11.71 -1.78 24.21
C ILE A 300 12.86 -2.00 25.18
N TYR A 301 13.74 -2.92 24.84
CA TYR A 301 14.98 -3.20 25.55
C TYR A 301 16.16 -3.09 24.60
N TYR A 302 17.21 -2.41 25.03
CA TYR A 302 18.45 -2.36 24.26
C TYR A 302 19.51 -3.27 24.86
N SER A 303 20.01 -4.21 24.05
CA SER A 303 21.14 -5.07 24.41
C SER A 303 22.37 -4.70 23.59
N PRO A 304 23.56 -4.62 24.21
CA PRO A 304 24.81 -4.50 23.46
C PRO A 304 25.05 -5.67 22.48
N VAL A 305 24.46 -6.83 22.74
CA VAL A 305 24.67 -8.07 21.95
C VAL A 305 23.61 -8.26 20.87
N SER A 306 22.39 -7.78 21.09
CA SER A 306 21.24 -8.04 20.20
C SER A 306 20.53 -6.78 19.68
N GLY A 307 21.05 -5.58 20.00
CA GLY A 307 20.42 -4.32 19.61
C GLY A 307 19.06 -4.09 20.30
N PRO A 308 18.15 -3.31 19.69
CA PRO A 308 16.81 -3.13 20.23
C PRO A 308 15.98 -4.41 20.07
N CYS A 309 15.30 -4.78 21.14
CA CYS A 309 14.38 -5.90 21.22
C CYS A 309 13.07 -5.43 21.83
N PHE A 310 11.98 -6.12 21.52
CA PHE A 310 10.65 -5.82 22.06
C PHE A 310 10.42 -6.58 23.36
N GLY A 311 9.73 -5.92 24.29
CA GLY A 311 9.18 -6.51 25.51
C GLY A 311 10.24 -6.97 26.48
N GLY A 312 11.11 -6.05 26.90
CA GLY A 312 12.21 -6.36 27.81
C GLY A 312 13.27 -7.31 27.23
N GLY A 313 13.25 -7.58 25.93
CA GLY A 313 14.11 -8.56 25.27
C GLY A 313 13.56 -9.99 25.28
N CYS A 314 12.36 -10.20 25.85
CA CYS A 314 11.75 -11.51 25.97
C CYS A 314 10.71 -11.79 24.88
N ASP A 315 10.00 -10.77 24.41
CA ASP A 315 8.86 -10.96 23.49
C ASP A 315 9.31 -11.20 22.04
N LEU A 316 10.17 -10.33 21.49
CA LEU A 316 10.70 -10.49 20.14
C LEU A 316 12.08 -9.82 20.00
N GLY A 317 13.05 -10.55 19.48
CA GLY A 317 14.36 -10.01 19.15
C GLY A 317 15.05 -10.80 18.05
N ILE A 318 16.17 -10.26 17.55
CA ILE A 318 17.08 -10.96 16.65
C ILE A 318 18.39 -11.17 17.40
N ILE A 319 18.78 -12.43 17.60
CA ILE A 319 20.02 -12.82 18.28
C ILE A 319 20.73 -13.86 17.42
N ASN A 320 22.01 -13.65 17.11
CA ASN A 320 22.82 -14.59 16.32
C ASN A 320 22.13 -15.02 14.99
N ASN A 321 21.56 -14.07 14.25
CA ASN A 321 20.78 -14.29 13.02
C ASN A 321 19.57 -15.23 13.20
N GLN A 322 18.99 -15.29 14.38
CA GLN A 322 17.73 -16.00 14.63
C GLN A 322 16.71 -15.05 15.25
N ILE A 323 15.46 -15.20 14.82
CA ILE A 323 14.34 -14.58 15.50
C ILE A 323 14.06 -15.40 16.75
N VAL A 324 14.06 -14.73 17.90
CA VAL A 324 13.86 -15.36 19.20
C VAL A 324 12.64 -14.77 19.91
N SER A 325 11.93 -15.65 20.63
CA SER A 325 10.88 -15.27 21.57
C SER A 325 10.95 -16.18 22.78
N TYR A 326 11.23 -15.61 23.95
CA TYR A 326 11.38 -16.35 25.21
C TYR A 326 10.12 -16.32 26.07
N GLY A 327 9.11 -15.54 25.70
CA GLY A 327 7.88 -15.42 26.46
C GLY A 327 7.05 -14.20 26.05
N SER A 328 6.10 -13.84 26.91
CA SER A 328 5.26 -12.66 26.73
C SER A 328 5.37 -11.78 27.99
N LEU A 329 6.16 -10.70 27.90
CA LEU A 329 6.36 -9.76 29.00
C LEU A 329 5.60 -8.46 28.77
N SER A 330 5.63 -7.91 27.56
CA SER A 330 5.02 -6.61 27.23
C SER A 330 4.08 -6.61 26.03
N TYR A 331 4.00 -7.71 25.29
CA TYR A 331 3.13 -7.87 24.13
C TYR A 331 2.29 -9.14 24.31
N ASN A 332 1.21 -9.00 25.08
CA ASN A 332 0.31 -10.12 25.40
C ASN A 332 -0.23 -10.77 24.12
N GLY A 333 0.05 -12.08 23.95
CA GLY A 333 -0.42 -12.86 22.81
C GLY A 333 0.62 -13.05 21.71
N ILE A 334 1.89 -12.66 21.92
CA ILE A 334 3.00 -12.93 20.98
C ILE A 334 3.18 -14.43 20.70
N ASN A 335 2.78 -15.27 21.65
CA ASN A 335 2.70 -16.73 21.50
C ASN A 335 1.73 -17.19 20.40
N LYS A 336 0.86 -16.32 19.89
CA LYS A 336 0.02 -16.55 18.71
C LYS A 336 0.75 -16.32 17.38
N PHE A 337 1.95 -15.72 17.41
CA PHE A 337 2.80 -15.42 16.26
C PHE A 337 4.02 -16.35 16.23
N ILE A 338 4.72 -16.46 17.35
CA ILE A 338 5.93 -17.25 17.53
C ILE A 338 5.73 -18.09 18.79
N LYS A 339 6.00 -19.40 18.72
CA LYS A 339 5.90 -20.25 19.90
C LYS A 339 6.92 -19.79 20.95
N GLU A 340 6.54 -19.78 22.22
CA GLU A 340 7.47 -19.50 23.32
C GLU A 340 8.68 -20.45 23.26
N GLU A 341 9.85 -19.91 23.58
CA GLU A 341 11.16 -20.58 23.53
C GLU A 341 11.50 -21.13 22.13
N SER A 342 10.97 -20.53 21.07
CA SER A 342 11.33 -20.91 19.70
C SER A 342 12.39 -20.02 19.10
N HIS A 343 13.22 -20.65 18.27
CA HIS A 343 14.22 -20.05 17.42
C HIS A 343 13.78 -20.27 15.98
N LEU A 344 13.58 -19.18 15.23
CA LEU A 344 13.28 -19.24 13.81
C LEU A 344 14.50 -18.72 13.05
N ASP A 345 14.87 -19.43 11.99
CA ASP A 345 15.95 -18.99 11.11
C ASP A 345 15.53 -17.68 10.43
N LEU A 346 16.39 -16.66 10.52
CA LEU A 346 16.19 -15.39 9.84
C LEU A 346 16.68 -15.54 8.40
N GLU A 347 15.77 -15.54 7.43
CA GLU A 347 16.12 -15.56 6.01
C GLU A 347 16.63 -14.18 5.54
N ASP A 348 15.91 -13.12 5.91
CA ASP A 348 16.23 -11.73 5.54
C ASP A 348 15.55 -10.75 6.52
N TYR A 349 16.02 -9.50 6.56
CA TYR A 349 15.38 -8.43 7.33
C TYR A 349 15.62 -7.04 6.73
N GLU A 350 14.68 -6.14 6.96
CA GLU A 350 14.78 -4.74 6.58
C GLU A 350 14.43 -3.85 7.78
N VAL A 351 15.05 -2.67 7.84
CA VAL A 351 14.79 -1.66 8.88
C VAL A 351 14.49 -0.34 8.20
N PHE A 352 13.35 0.27 8.57
CA PHE A 352 12.91 1.54 8.00
C PHE A 352 12.71 2.57 9.09
N GLN A 353 13.08 3.83 8.78
CA GLN A 353 12.70 4.98 9.59
C GLN A 353 11.35 5.51 9.11
N VAL A 354 10.39 5.63 10.02
CA VAL A 354 9.11 6.27 9.73
C VAL A 354 9.23 7.75 10.05
N VAL A 355 8.93 8.59 9.06
CA VAL A 355 8.88 10.05 9.21
C VAL A 355 7.44 10.48 9.00
N LYS A 356 6.91 11.27 9.95
CA LYS A 356 5.60 11.87 9.80
C LYS A 356 5.75 13.13 8.94
N SER A 357 5.02 13.21 7.84
CA SER A 357 4.92 14.47 7.06
C SER A 357 4.18 15.49 7.92
N GLU A 358 4.79 16.67 8.10
CA GLU A 358 4.23 17.79 8.86
C GLU A 358 3.06 18.48 8.14
#